data_AF-A0A7X0ZYJ6-F1
#
_entry.id   AF-A0A7X0ZYJ6-F1
#
_cell.length_a   1.000
_cell.length_b   1.000
_cell.length_c   1.000
_cell.angle_alpha   90.00
_cell.angle_beta   90.00
_cell.angle_gamma   90.00
#
_symmetry.space_group_name_H-M   'P 1'
#
loop_
_entity.id
_entity.type
_entity.pdbx_description
1 polymer ?
#
loop_
_entity_poly.entity_id
_entity_poly.type
_entity_poly.pdbx_seq_one_letter_code
_entity_poly.pdbx_strand_id
1 'polypeptide(L)'
;MNRITMLSSAEKVKGQGVASAYRELVNLMTTHHADKYDIAINTYRASEITHYHTIDFPFFLSTFAKKKRGVKVGYVHFLPETLDESLELPWIAKQVFYKYVIWFYKRMDVLVVVNP
;
A
#
# COMPACT_ATOMS: atom_id res chain seq x y z
N MET A 1 -7.33 -21.65 3.62
CA MET A 1 -7.47 -20.32 2.98
C MET A 1 -6.25 -19.49 3.34
N ASN A 2 -5.61 -18.89 2.34
CA ASN A 2 -4.42 -18.09 2.59
C ASN A 2 -4.85 -16.72 3.15
N ARG A 3 -4.13 -16.23 4.17
CA ARG A 3 -4.49 -14.96 4.83
C ARG A 3 -3.81 -13.78 4.16
N ILE A 4 -4.63 -12.88 3.65
CA ILE A 4 -4.20 -11.63 3.03
C ILE A 4 -4.71 -10.47 3.88
N THR A 5 -3.82 -9.53 4.19
CA THR A 5 -4.20 -8.23 4.76
C THR A 5 -3.95 -7.15 3.72
N MET A 6 -4.95 -6.35 3.40
CA MET A 6 -4.85 -5.18 2.53
C MET A 6 -4.86 -3.92 3.38
N LEU A 7 -3.82 -3.09 3.25
CA LEU A 7 -3.67 -1.82 3.96
C LEU A 7 -3.78 -0.69 2.94
N SER A 8 -4.82 0.13 3.07
CA SER A 8 -5.15 1.17 2.11
C SER A 8 -5.87 2.33 2.77
N SER A 9 -5.44 3.56 2.48
CA SER A 9 -6.15 4.79 2.80
C SER A 9 -6.91 5.37 1.60
N ALA A 10 -6.97 4.65 0.47
CA ALA A 10 -7.55 5.14 -0.79
C ALA A 10 -9.02 5.56 -0.65
N GLU A 11 -9.81 4.90 0.20
CA GLU A 11 -11.22 5.23 0.41
C GLU A 11 -11.47 6.38 1.40
N LYS A 12 -10.42 6.96 2.00
CA LYS A 12 -10.56 8.01 3.02
C LYS A 12 -11.08 9.33 2.44
N VAL A 13 -10.81 9.60 1.16
CA VAL A 13 -11.25 10.82 0.47
C VAL A 13 -12.17 10.43 -0.69
N LYS A 14 -13.44 10.86 -0.61
CA LYS A 14 -14.44 10.60 -1.65
C LYS A 14 -14.06 11.33 -2.94
N GLY A 15 -14.22 10.67 -4.09
CA GLY A 15 -14.08 11.29 -5.42
C GLY A 15 -12.70 11.20 -6.08
N GLN A 16 -11.81 10.32 -5.60
CA GLN A 16 -10.50 10.08 -6.20
C GLN A 16 -10.49 8.77 -7.01
N GLY A 17 -9.87 8.77 -8.20
CA GLY A 17 -9.76 7.57 -9.05
C GLY A 17 -9.09 6.38 -8.35
N VAL A 18 -8.16 6.64 -7.43
CA VAL A 18 -7.45 5.62 -6.64
C VAL A 18 -8.41 4.76 -5.80
N ALA A 19 -9.46 5.37 -5.23
CA ALA A 19 -10.46 4.65 -4.44
C ALA A 19 -11.23 3.62 -5.29
N SER A 20 -11.56 3.97 -6.53
CA SER A 20 -12.31 3.10 -7.43
C SER A 20 -11.51 1.87 -7.84
N ALA A 21 -10.23 2.03 -8.18
CA ALA A 21 -9.33 0.92 -8.53
C ALA A 21 -9.13 -0.05 -7.35
N TYR A 22 -8.93 0.49 -6.14
CA TYR A 22 -8.81 -0.32 -4.93
C TYR A 22 -10.10 -1.11 -4.64
N ARG A 23 -11.26 -0.45 -4.72
CA ARG A 23 -12.56 -1.09 -4.45
C ARG A 23 -12.85 -2.21 -5.44
N GLU A 24 -12.55 -1.99 -6.72
CA GLU A 24 -12.73 -3.02 -7.74
C GLU A 24 -11.84 -4.24 -7.49
N LEU A 25 -10.56 -4.02 -7.15
CA LEU A 25 -9.65 -5.10 -6.77
C LEU A 25 -10.18 -5.92 -5.58
N VAL A 26 -10.64 -5.24 -4.52
CA VAL A 26 -11.21 -5.90 -3.34
C VAL A 26 -12.47 -6.68 -3.71
N ASN A 27 -13.37 -6.09 -4.51
CA ASN A 27 -14.60 -6.74 -4.96
C ASN A 27 -14.32 -7.99 -5.79
N LEU A 28 -13.39 -7.94 -6.75
CA LEU A 28 -13.00 -9.11 -7.55
C LEU A 28 -12.47 -10.24 -6.66
N MET A 29 -11.59 -9.91 -5.72
CA MET A 29 -11.00 -10.89 -4.80
C MET A 29 -12.02 -11.53 -3.87
N THR A 30 -12.93 -10.72 -3.32
CA THR A 30 -13.97 -11.19 -2.39
C THR A 30 -15.17 -11.84 -3.07
N THR A 31 -15.42 -11.55 -4.36
CA THR A 31 -16.53 -12.14 -5.11
C THR A 31 -16.12 -13.46 -5.78
N HIS A 32 -14.93 -13.50 -6.40
CA HIS A 32 -14.51 -14.65 -7.21
C HIS A 32 -13.53 -15.59 -6.53
N HIS A 33 -12.94 -15.19 -5.40
CA HIS A 33 -11.90 -15.96 -4.71
C HIS A 33 -12.07 -16.01 -3.18
N ALA A 34 -13.29 -15.82 -2.68
CA ALA A 34 -13.61 -15.91 -1.24
C ALA A 34 -13.34 -17.30 -0.64
N ASP A 35 -13.38 -18.36 -1.45
CA ASP A 35 -13.05 -19.73 -1.05
C ASP A 35 -11.54 -19.97 -0.89
N LYS A 36 -10.72 -19.13 -1.52
CA LYS A 36 -9.25 -19.26 -1.55
C LYS A 36 -8.57 -18.38 -0.52
N TYR A 37 -9.09 -17.16 -0.31
CA TYR A 37 -8.42 -16.13 0.47
C TYR A 37 -9.27 -15.63 1.64
N ASP A 38 -8.67 -15.58 2.82
CA ASP A 38 -9.18 -14.82 3.96
C ASP A 38 -8.61 -13.40 3.89
N ILE A 39 -9.43 -12.44 3.46
CA ILE A 39 -9.04 -11.05 3.23
C ILE A 39 -9.47 -10.20 4.42
N ALA A 40 -8.53 -9.44 4.99
CA ALA A 40 -8.84 -8.38 5.94
C ALA A 40 -8.38 -7.02 5.41
N ILE A 41 -9.20 -6.00 5.63
CA ILE A 41 -8.92 -4.63 5.18
C ILE A 41 -8.57 -3.79 6.41
N ASN A 42 -7.42 -3.11 6.37
CA ASN A 42 -6.93 -2.20 7.42
C ASN A 42 -6.86 -2.81 8.83
N THR A 43 -6.80 -4.14 8.93
CA THR A 43 -6.70 -4.85 10.20
C THR A 43 -5.29 -5.36 10.43
N TYR A 44 -4.66 -4.95 11.52
CA TYR A 44 -3.32 -5.41 11.88
C TYR A 44 -3.35 -6.82 12.49
N ARG A 45 -3.32 -7.85 11.64
CA ARG A 45 -3.22 -9.25 12.03
C ARG A 45 -2.01 -9.95 11.42
N ALA A 46 -1.72 -11.16 11.90
CA ALA A 46 -0.77 -12.05 11.25
C ALA A 46 -1.33 -12.51 9.90
N SER A 47 -0.55 -12.39 8.83
CA SER A 47 -0.96 -12.79 7.47
C SER A 47 0.22 -13.34 6.68
N GLU A 48 -0.08 -14.16 5.68
CA GLU A 48 0.92 -14.71 4.76
C GLU A 48 1.33 -13.68 3.72
N ILE A 49 0.39 -12.81 3.33
CA ILE A 49 0.63 -11.66 2.46
C ILE A 49 0.07 -10.40 3.12
N THR A 50 0.86 -9.33 3.16
CA THR A 50 0.38 -7.98 3.46
C THR A 50 0.57 -7.10 2.24
N HIS A 51 -0.54 -6.65 1.64
CA HIS A 51 -0.54 -5.73 0.52
C HIS A 51 -0.68 -4.30 1.05
N TYR A 52 0.36 -3.50 0.86
CA TYR A 52 0.42 -2.08 1.12
C TYR A 52 0.02 -1.31 -0.14
N HIS A 53 -1.23 -0.88 -0.21
CA HIS A 53 -1.75 -0.15 -1.37
C HIS A 53 -1.39 1.34 -1.32
N THR A 54 -1.30 1.92 -0.12
CA THR A 54 -0.96 3.34 0.08
C THR A 54 0.26 3.50 0.98
N ILE A 55 0.90 4.67 0.91
CA ILE A 55 2.11 5.02 1.68
C ILE A 55 1.73 5.88 2.88
N ASP A 56 1.17 5.25 3.91
CA ASP A 56 0.81 5.92 5.16
C ASP A 56 1.82 5.64 6.26
N PHE A 57 2.08 6.64 7.12
CA PHE A 57 3.03 6.50 8.22
C PHE A 57 2.71 5.33 9.18
N PRO A 58 1.44 5.08 9.58
CA PRO A 58 1.11 3.88 10.37
C PRO A 58 1.42 2.57 9.63
N PHE A 59 1.21 2.52 8.32
CA PHE A 59 1.53 1.35 7.51
C PHE A 59 3.03 1.14 7.41
N PHE A 60 3.79 2.22 7.27
CA PHE A 60 5.25 2.18 7.32
C PHE A 60 5.76 1.56 8.62
N LEU A 61 5.26 2.03 9.77
CA LEU A 61 5.59 1.47 11.08
C LEU A 61 5.20 -0.01 11.19
N SER A 62 4.09 -0.41 10.58
CA SER A 62 3.66 -1.81 10.57
C SER A 62 4.65 -2.74 9.84
N THR A 63 5.45 -2.23 8.90
CA THR A 63 6.42 -3.03 8.14
C THR A 63 7.54 -3.58 9.02
N PHE A 64 7.81 -2.97 10.18
CA PHE A 64 8.86 -3.41 11.11
C PHE A 64 8.50 -4.69 11.84
N ALA A 65 7.21 -5.03 11.95
CA ALA A 65 6.73 -6.26 12.56
C ALA A 65 6.81 -7.48 11.61
N LYS A 66 8.00 -7.78 11.07
CA LYS A 66 8.22 -8.77 9.98
C LYS A 66 7.51 -10.11 10.22
N LYS A 67 7.58 -10.67 11.43
CA LYS A 67 6.97 -11.98 11.78
C LYS A 67 5.43 -12.01 11.63
N LYS A 68 4.76 -10.84 11.62
CA LYS A 68 3.30 -10.73 11.49
C LYS A 68 2.84 -10.37 10.07
N ARG A 69 3.75 -10.03 9.15
CA ARG A 69 3.38 -9.44 7.85
C ARG A 69 3.53 -10.37 6.65
N GLY A 70 4.20 -11.51 6.82
CA GLY A 70 4.47 -12.43 5.71
C GLY A 70 5.21 -11.72 4.57
N VAL A 71 4.85 -12.05 3.32
CA VAL A 71 5.35 -11.36 2.12
C VAL A 71 4.67 -10.00 2.03
N LYS A 72 5.48 -8.94 1.99
CA LYS A 72 5.04 -7.56 1.90
C LYS A 72 5.03 -7.13 0.44
N VAL A 73 3.84 -6.89 -0.10
CA VAL A 73 3.63 -6.43 -1.47
C VAL A 73 3.31 -4.95 -1.42
N GLY A 74 4.13 -4.11 -2.05
CA GLY A 74 3.89 -2.67 -2.13
C GLY A 74 3.39 -2.26 -3.52
N TYR A 75 2.32 -1.48 -3.56
CA TYR A 75 1.82 -0.89 -4.79
C TYR A 75 2.44 0.49 -5.02
N VAL A 76 3.04 0.70 -6.18
CA VAL A 76 3.75 1.93 -6.54
C VAL A 76 2.85 2.78 -7.41
N HIS A 77 2.21 3.78 -6.79
CA HIS A 77 1.35 4.73 -7.50
C HIS A 77 2.11 5.94 -8.08
N PHE A 78 3.29 6.25 -7.55
CA PHE A 78 4.08 7.41 -7.93
C PHE A 78 5.55 7.16 -7.60
N LEU A 79 6.45 7.87 -8.26
CA LEU A 79 7.83 8.00 -7.82
C LEU A 79 8.03 9.37 -7.16
N PRO A 80 8.93 9.52 -6.17
CA PRO A 80 9.15 10.81 -5.51
C PRO A 80 9.37 11.96 -6.50
N GLU A 81 10.14 11.72 -7.56
CA GLU A 81 10.41 12.68 -8.63
C GLU A 81 9.15 13.14 -9.39
N THR A 82 8.15 12.27 -9.53
CA THR A 82 6.89 12.61 -10.22
C THR A 82 5.95 13.47 -9.37
N LEU A 83 6.20 13.57 -8.06
CA LEU A 83 5.41 14.42 -7.18
C LEU A 83 5.83 15.89 -7.22
N ASP A 84 6.95 16.19 -7.87
CA ASP A 84 7.53 17.54 -7.95
C ASP A 84 6.62 18.56 -8.61
N GLU A 85 5.78 18.09 -9.51
CA GLU A 85 4.82 18.91 -10.23
C GLU A 85 3.50 19.06 -9.48
N SER A 86 3.28 18.25 -8.42
CA SER A 86 1.97 18.10 -7.77
C SER A 86 1.89 18.60 -6.33
N LEU A 87 3.03 18.74 -5.64
CA LEU A 87 3.06 19.07 -4.22
C LEU A 87 4.09 20.16 -3.91
N GLU A 88 3.61 21.36 -3.58
CA GLU A 88 4.46 22.45 -3.12
C GLU A 88 4.90 22.23 -1.66
N LEU A 89 6.12 21.74 -1.47
CA LEU A 89 6.76 21.59 -0.17
C LEU A 89 8.08 22.39 -0.11
N PRO A 90 8.44 22.95 1.06
CA PRO A 90 9.79 23.47 1.29
C PRO A 90 10.84 22.38 0.99
N TRP A 91 11.98 22.78 0.41
CA TRP A 91 12.99 21.85 -0.09
C TRP A 91 13.43 20.79 0.94
N ILE A 92 13.53 21.17 2.22
CA ILE A 92 13.90 20.25 3.31
C ILE A 92 12.82 19.18 3.53
N ALA A 93 11.55 19.59 3.60
CA ALA A 93 10.42 18.68 3.81
C ALA A 93 10.30 17.69 2.65
N LYS A 94 10.55 18.18 1.42
CA LYS A 94 10.58 17.36 0.21
C LYS A 94 11.66 16.27 0.27
N GLN A 95 12.90 16.63 0.67
CA GLN A 95 13.98 15.65 0.84
C GLN A 95 13.68 14.59 1.89
N VAL A 96 13.03 14.98 3.01
CA VAL A 96 12.60 14.02 4.04
C VAL A 96 11.52 13.10 3.50
N PHE A 97 10.51 13.65 2.82
CA PHE A 97 9.42 12.89 2.24
C PHE A 97 9.92 11.88 1.19
N TYR A 98 10.84 12.30 0.32
CA TYR A 98 11.50 11.42 -0.65
C TYR A 98 12.18 10.24 0.01
N LYS A 99 13.03 10.50 1.01
CA LYS A 99 13.72 9.45 1.77
C LYS A 99 12.71 8.50 2.42
N TYR A 100 11.62 9.02 2.97
CA TYR A 100 10.55 8.23 3.55
C TYR A 100 9.90 7.29 2.52
N VAL A 101 9.49 7.79 1.35
CA VAL A 101 8.87 6.99 0.29
C VAL A 101 9.83 5.89 -0.21
N ILE A 102 11.07 6.24 -0.53
CA ILE A 102 12.08 5.27 -0.97
C ILE A 102 12.35 4.23 0.12
N TRP A 103 12.39 4.65 1.39
CA TRP A 103 12.58 3.72 2.49
C TRP A 103 11.41 2.76 2.61
N PHE A 104 10.17 3.24 2.49
CA PHE A 104 8.98 2.41 2.45
C PHE A 104 9.08 1.35 1.35
N TYR A 105 9.43 1.72 0.12
CA TYR A 105 9.58 0.77 -0.98
C TYR A 105 10.67 -0.27 -0.71
N LYS A 106 11.82 0.13 -0.17
CA LYS A 106 12.89 -0.79 0.23
C LYS A 106 12.48 -1.75 1.36
N ARG A 107 11.37 -1.50 2.06
CA ARG A 107 10.82 -2.45 3.03
C ARG A 107 10.02 -3.57 2.36
N MET A 108 9.54 -3.39 1.14
CA MET A 108 8.69 -4.37 0.45
C MET A 108 9.52 -5.54 -0.07
N ASP A 109 8.94 -6.73 -0.08
CA ASP A 109 9.56 -7.91 -0.68
C ASP A 109 9.25 -7.97 -2.19
N VAL A 110 8.08 -7.45 -2.59
CA VAL A 110 7.63 -7.32 -3.99
C VAL A 110 7.04 -5.94 -4.20
N LEU A 111 7.37 -5.30 -5.33
CA LEU A 111 6.75 -4.05 -5.77
C LEU A 111 5.89 -4.32 -7.01
N VAL A 112 4.65 -3.83 -7.00
CA VAL A 112 3.74 -3.86 -8.14
C VAL A 112 3.65 -2.44 -8.69
N VAL A 113 4.03 -2.26 -9.95
CA VAL A 113 4.08 -0.96 -10.64
C VAL A 113 3.00 -0.89 -11.71
N VAL A 114 2.43 0.29 -11.94
CA VAL A 114 1.35 0.49 -12.94
C VAL A 114 1.84 0.77 -14.36
N ASN A 115 3.13 1.08 -14.54
CA ASN A 115 3.80 1.17 -15.85
C ASN A 115 5.33 1.23 -15.61
N PRO A 116 6.18 0.46 -16.32
CA PRO A 116 7.64 0.60 -16.26
C PRO A 116 8.17 1.86 -16.94
#